data_AF-A0A9D2M1Q4-F1
#
_entry.id   AF-A0A9D2M1Q4-F1
#
_cell.length_a   1.000
_cell.length_b   1.000
_cell.length_c   1.000
_cell.angle_alpha   90.00
_cell.angle_beta   90.00
_cell.angle_gamma   90.00
#
_symmetry.space_group_name_H-M   'P 1'
#
loop_
_entity.id
_entity.type
_entity.pdbx_description
1 polymer ?
#
loop_
_entity_poly.entity_id
_entity_poly.type
_entity_poly.pdbx_seq_one_letter_code
_entity_poly.pdbx_strand_id
1 'polypeptide(L)'
;MDALEKKIEKQLIVRMYEPDMAILKETAKQISQMESVKLNLYGQCGEVLVVVTVHAIAEAAAVELSEAVAERFEQALGDSVYGRGKGSLAYFAAGELIEHESLLAASDPKTGALLAEEFSHTRRGSSVFDFGDSSYNDARVMAKIKQEVAKKCAGGANAAQAAAVRAEAAAKCSRADVGVSAVPTEQGVFVGVYYKGYVYVRQMEPGKDAGKRAALAALDIVRRLMRRMPVTNARTFKAGSDLDWEHPVEKKPENPYLVPVIILAVLLIALGAACWYFFTTFSLAGTQDGIPMSGSQSIAVPAASDTTGTSSAAQSPSSGAASDVPASQSTSTVTESAQTSSQTTQPQADANGEIHPFA
;
A
#
# COMPACT_ATOMS: atom_id res chain seq x y z
N MET A 1 -4.75 -48.40 -23.70
CA MET A 1 -5.53 -47.60 -22.75
C MET A 1 -4.69 -46.38 -22.43
N ASP A 2 -4.76 -45.34 -23.27
CA ASP A 2 -4.14 -44.06 -22.96
C ASP A 2 -5.09 -43.32 -22.03
N ALA A 3 -4.79 -43.38 -20.74
CA ALA A 3 -5.35 -42.40 -19.82
C ALA A 3 -4.81 -41.04 -20.28
N LEU A 4 -5.67 -40.25 -20.92
CA LEU A 4 -5.47 -38.82 -21.13
C LEU A 4 -5.14 -38.23 -19.75
N GLU A 5 -3.85 -38.09 -19.45
CA GLU A 5 -3.37 -37.37 -18.28
C GLU A 5 -3.97 -35.98 -18.38
N LYS A 6 -4.95 -35.72 -17.53
CA LYS A 6 -5.69 -34.47 -17.49
C LYS A 6 -4.74 -33.41 -16.96
N LYS A 7 -3.94 -32.81 -17.85
CA LYS A 7 -3.06 -31.69 -17.53
C LYS A 7 -3.92 -30.57 -16.96
N ILE A 8 -3.64 -30.19 -15.73
CA ILE A 8 -4.32 -29.12 -15.02
C ILE A 8 -3.75 -27.81 -15.56
N GLU A 9 -4.63 -26.94 -16.02
CA GLU A 9 -4.29 -25.58 -16.43
C GLU A 9 -4.62 -24.63 -15.29
N LYS A 10 -3.64 -23.82 -14.88
CA LYS A 10 -3.83 -22.73 -13.92
C LYS A 10 -3.38 -21.42 -14.53
N GLN A 11 -4.18 -20.38 -14.33
CA GLN A 11 -3.87 -19.03 -14.80
C GLN A 11 -3.66 -18.09 -13.62
N LEU A 12 -2.59 -17.31 -13.68
CA LEU A 12 -2.26 -16.25 -12.74
C LEU A 12 -1.98 -14.97 -13.51
N ILE A 13 -2.47 -13.84 -13.02
CA ILE A 13 -2.26 -12.53 -13.64
C ILE A 13 -1.28 -11.76 -12.78
N VAL A 14 -0.20 -11.25 -13.36
CA VAL A 14 0.70 -10.30 -12.72
C VAL A 14 0.42 -8.92 -13.31
N ARG A 15 0.18 -7.92 -12.45
CA ARG A 15 -0.24 -6.59 -12.88
C ARG A 15 0.80 -5.55 -12.56
N MET A 16 1.07 -4.70 -13.54
CA MET A 16 2.16 -3.75 -13.52
C MET A 16 1.65 -2.39 -14.01
N TYR A 17 2.25 -1.33 -13.50
CA TYR A 17 2.00 0.01 -13.98
C TYR A 17 3.32 0.63 -14.44
N GLU A 18 3.36 0.97 -15.73
CA GLU A 18 4.51 1.52 -16.44
C GLU A 18 5.83 0.80 -16.15
N PRO A 19 5.90 -0.54 -16.34
CA PRO A 19 7.14 -1.28 -16.13
C PRO A 19 8.20 -0.90 -17.17
N ASP A 20 9.47 -1.15 -16.83
CA ASP A 20 10.54 -1.13 -17.83
C ASP A 20 10.29 -2.23 -18.86
N MET A 21 9.96 -1.82 -20.08
CA MET A 21 9.63 -2.72 -21.17
C MET A 21 10.81 -3.59 -21.62
N ALA A 22 12.05 -3.14 -21.45
CA ALA A 22 13.21 -3.94 -21.80
C ALA A 22 13.36 -5.12 -20.82
N ILE A 23 13.32 -4.82 -19.52
CA ILE A 23 13.41 -5.83 -18.46
C ILE A 23 12.21 -6.78 -18.52
N LEU A 24 10.99 -6.27 -18.74
CA LEU A 24 9.79 -7.08 -18.86
C LEU A 24 9.90 -8.08 -20.02
N LYS A 25 10.31 -7.62 -21.20
CA LYS A 25 10.44 -8.49 -22.39
C LYS A 25 11.54 -9.53 -22.20
N GLU A 26 12.67 -9.15 -21.61
CA GLU A 26 13.75 -10.09 -21.31
C GLU A 26 13.30 -11.17 -20.33
N THR A 27 12.67 -10.77 -19.22
CA THR A 27 12.14 -11.69 -18.20
C THR A 27 11.08 -12.61 -18.79
N ALA A 28 10.16 -12.08 -19.60
CA ALA A 28 9.15 -12.87 -20.29
C ALA A 28 9.77 -13.87 -21.28
N LYS A 29 10.82 -13.48 -22.00
CA LYS A 29 11.56 -14.36 -22.92
C LYS A 29 12.29 -15.48 -22.18
N GLN A 30 12.86 -15.21 -21.01
CA GLN A 30 13.50 -16.25 -20.19
C GLN A 30 12.47 -17.26 -19.66
N ILE A 31 11.31 -16.79 -19.22
CA ILE A 31 10.26 -17.64 -18.65
C ILE A 31 9.52 -18.43 -19.75
N SER A 32 9.35 -17.87 -20.95
CA SER A 32 8.69 -18.55 -22.07
C SER A 32 9.48 -19.72 -22.65
N GLN A 33 10.77 -19.89 -22.29
CA GLN A 33 11.55 -21.07 -22.63
C GLN A 33 11.12 -22.33 -21.86
N MET A 34 10.33 -22.17 -20.80
CA MET A 34 9.80 -23.30 -20.02
C MET A 34 8.60 -23.91 -20.76
N GLU A 35 8.69 -25.16 -21.21
CA GLU A 35 7.62 -25.84 -21.97
C GLU A 35 6.27 -25.91 -21.24
N SER A 36 6.28 -25.86 -19.91
CA SER A 36 5.09 -25.92 -19.06
C SER A 36 4.39 -24.56 -18.87
N VAL A 37 4.94 -23.46 -19.41
CA VAL A 37 4.47 -22.10 -19.16
C VAL A 37 4.18 -21.37 -20.47
N LYS A 38 2.97 -20.83 -20.59
CA LYS A 38 2.57 -19.90 -21.65
C LYS A 38 2.34 -18.52 -21.05
N LEU A 39 2.85 -17.48 -21.71
CA LEU A 39 2.70 -16.10 -21.28
C LEU A 39 1.92 -15.32 -22.35
N ASN A 40 0.95 -14.51 -21.92
CA ASN A 40 0.31 -13.52 -22.77
C ASN A 40 0.45 -12.14 -22.13
N LEU A 41 0.92 -11.16 -22.88
CA LEU A 41 1.09 -9.79 -22.40
C LEU A 41 -0.03 -8.91 -22.94
N TYR A 42 -0.64 -8.14 -22.06
CA TYR A 42 -1.66 -7.16 -22.40
C TYR A 42 -1.29 -5.80 -21.85
N GLY A 43 -1.67 -4.72 -22.54
CA GLY A 43 -1.35 -3.37 -22.09
C GLY A 43 -2.38 -2.35 -22.55
N GLN A 44 -2.72 -1.44 -21.63
CA GLN A 44 -3.61 -0.32 -21.91
C GLN A 44 -3.28 0.84 -20.99
N CYS A 45 -3.15 2.05 -21.54
CA CYS A 45 -3.05 3.29 -20.76
C CYS A 45 -1.98 3.28 -19.65
N GLY A 46 -0.84 2.60 -19.88
CA GLY A 46 0.25 2.48 -18.91
C GLY A 46 0.14 1.26 -17.99
N GLU A 47 -1.02 0.60 -17.88
CA GLU A 47 -1.10 -0.71 -17.23
C GLU A 47 -0.60 -1.81 -18.17
N VAL A 48 0.12 -2.78 -17.61
CA VAL A 48 0.56 -3.99 -18.30
C VAL A 48 0.20 -5.20 -17.46
N LEU A 49 -0.40 -6.21 -18.08
CA LEU A 49 -0.82 -7.46 -17.48
C LEU A 49 -0.06 -8.60 -18.12
N VAL A 50 0.56 -9.43 -17.31
CA VAL A 50 1.13 -10.70 -17.76
C VAL A 50 0.21 -11.81 -17.29
N VAL A 51 -0.49 -12.45 -18.23
CA VAL A 51 -1.28 -13.66 -17.96
C VAL A 51 -0.36 -14.85 -18.11
N VAL A 52 -0.05 -15.46 -16.97
CA VAL A 52 0.77 -16.66 -16.85
C VAL A 52 -0.17 -17.87 -16.84
N THR A 53 -0.13 -18.65 -17.91
CA THR A 53 -0.83 -19.93 -18.01
C THR A 53 0.18 -21.05 -17.79
N VAL A 54 -0.06 -21.89 -16.78
CA VAL A 54 0.80 -23.00 -16.42
C VAL A 54 0.06 -24.31 -16.62
N HIS A 55 0.75 -25.30 -17.19
CA HIS A 55 0.26 -26.66 -17.34
C HIS A 55 1.08 -27.62 -16.48
N ALA A 56 0.42 -28.33 -15.56
CA ALA A 56 1.06 -29.36 -14.73
C ALA A 56 0.16 -30.58 -14.53
N ILE A 57 0.75 -31.70 -14.10
CA ILE A 57 0.05 -32.96 -13.86
C ILE A 57 -0.70 -32.92 -12.51
N ALA A 58 -0.19 -32.16 -11.54
CA ALA A 58 -0.76 -32.00 -10.21
C ALA A 58 -1.14 -30.55 -9.92
N GLU A 59 -2.25 -30.33 -9.20
CA GLU A 59 -2.74 -28.99 -8.89
C GLU A 59 -1.75 -28.19 -8.04
N ALA A 60 -1.20 -28.83 -7.00
CA ALA A 60 -0.20 -28.21 -6.13
C ALA A 60 1.04 -27.74 -6.93
N ALA A 61 1.51 -28.58 -7.87
CA ALA A 61 2.63 -28.23 -8.74
C ALA A 61 2.30 -27.07 -9.70
N ALA A 62 1.06 -26.99 -10.20
CA ALA A 62 0.61 -25.87 -11.01
C ALA A 62 0.57 -24.56 -10.19
N VAL A 63 0.15 -24.62 -8.92
CA VAL A 63 0.14 -23.47 -8.01
C VAL A 63 1.57 -22.99 -7.77
N GLU A 64 2.44 -23.88 -7.29
CA GLU A 64 3.83 -23.57 -6.96
C GLU A 64 4.58 -22.98 -8.17
N LEU A 65 4.41 -23.58 -9.35
CA LEU A 65 5.04 -23.08 -10.57
C LEU A 65 4.48 -21.72 -10.99
N SER A 66 3.17 -21.50 -10.87
CA SER A 66 2.57 -20.18 -11.18
C SER A 66 3.03 -19.09 -10.21
N GLU A 67 3.17 -19.42 -8.92
CA GLU A 67 3.65 -18.51 -7.88
C GLU A 67 5.14 -18.19 -8.08
N ALA A 68 5.97 -19.19 -8.35
CA ALA A 68 7.38 -19.01 -8.65
C ALA A 68 7.61 -18.13 -9.88
N VAL A 69 6.78 -18.28 -10.93
CA VAL A 69 6.84 -17.41 -12.11
C VAL A 69 6.44 -15.97 -11.75
N ALA A 70 5.38 -15.77 -10.97
CA ALA A 70 4.99 -14.44 -10.53
C ALA A 70 6.05 -13.76 -9.66
N GLU A 71 6.69 -14.51 -8.76
CA GLU A 71 7.80 -14.02 -7.93
C GLU A 71 8.99 -13.59 -8.77
N ARG A 72 9.32 -14.31 -9.86
CA ARG A 72 10.38 -13.88 -10.79
C ARG A 72 10.08 -12.54 -11.43
N PHE A 73 8.84 -12.31 -11.86
CA PHE A 73 8.43 -11.01 -12.40
C PHE A 73 8.52 -9.90 -11.35
N GLU A 74 8.13 -10.18 -10.11
CA GLU A 74 8.24 -9.22 -9.01
C GLU A 74 9.69 -8.90 -8.66
N GLN A 75 10.57 -9.89 -8.63
CA GLN A 75 11.99 -9.68 -8.39
C GLN A 75 12.65 -8.87 -9.50
N ALA A 76 12.28 -9.12 -10.77
CA ALA A 76 12.85 -8.43 -11.91
C ALA A 76 12.36 -6.98 -12.04
N LEU A 77 11.08 -6.72 -11.77
CA LEU A 77 10.43 -5.44 -12.06
C LEU A 77 10.14 -4.58 -10.83
N GLY A 78 10.33 -5.16 -9.63
CA GLY A 78 10.22 -4.49 -8.34
C GLY A 78 8.92 -3.71 -8.18
N ASP A 79 9.05 -2.44 -7.85
CA ASP A 79 7.95 -1.52 -7.52
C ASP A 79 6.96 -1.26 -8.67
N SER A 80 7.28 -1.70 -9.89
CA SER A 80 6.38 -1.62 -11.04
C SER A 80 5.22 -2.60 -10.91
N VAL A 81 5.42 -3.72 -10.22
CA VAL A 81 4.37 -4.72 -9.95
C VAL A 81 3.53 -4.23 -8.78
N TYR A 82 2.23 -4.04 -9.02
CA TYR A 82 1.33 -3.51 -7.99
C TYR A 82 0.42 -4.56 -7.38
N GLY A 83 0.22 -5.71 -8.05
CA GLY A 83 -0.65 -6.76 -7.54
C GLY A 83 -0.72 -7.99 -8.43
N ARG A 84 -1.30 -9.05 -7.86
CA ARG A 84 -1.58 -10.32 -8.55
C ARG A 84 -3.08 -10.55 -8.66
N GLY A 85 -3.51 -11.27 -9.70
CA GLY A 85 -4.88 -11.75 -9.88
C GLY A 85 -5.84 -10.76 -10.55
N LYS A 86 -7.13 -10.93 -10.26
CA LYS A 86 -8.21 -10.13 -10.86
C LYS A 86 -8.36 -8.80 -10.12
N GLY A 87 -8.49 -7.70 -10.86
CA GLY A 87 -8.66 -6.36 -10.32
C GLY A 87 -8.37 -5.28 -11.36
N SER A 88 -8.34 -4.03 -10.96
CA SER A 88 -7.83 -2.88 -11.73
C SER A 88 -6.91 -2.07 -10.82
N LEU A 89 -6.07 -1.18 -11.36
CA LEU A 89 -5.27 -0.29 -10.52
C LEU A 89 -6.12 0.47 -9.48
N ALA A 90 -7.33 0.92 -9.87
CA ALA A 90 -8.28 1.55 -8.95
C ALA A 90 -8.71 0.62 -7.80
N TYR A 91 -8.90 -0.67 -8.07
CA TYR A 91 -9.24 -1.66 -7.04
C TYR A 91 -8.12 -1.81 -6.00
N PHE A 92 -6.86 -1.90 -6.45
CA PHE A 92 -5.71 -2.00 -5.55
C PHE A 92 -5.47 -0.68 -4.80
N ALA A 93 -5.53 0.46 -5.49
CA ALA A 93 -5.40 1.77 -4.86
C ALA A 93 -6.50 2.01 -3.79
N ALA A 94 -7.74 1.61 -4.06
CA ALA A 94 -8.81 1.65 -3.05
C ALA A 94 -8.52 0.70 -1.88
N GLY A 95 -7.95 -0.48 -2.13
CA GLY A 95 -7.51 -1.41 -1.09
C GLY A 95 -6.52 -0.77 -0.12
N GLU A 96 -5.48 -0.13 -0.64
CA GLU A 96 -4.48 0.57 0.17
C GLU A 96 -5.09 1.76 0.93
N LEU A 97 -5.95 2.53 0.30
CA LEU A 97 -6.64 3.65 0.95
C LEU A 97 -7.54 3.19 2.11
N ILE A 98 -8.25 2.06 1.94
CA ILE A 98 -9.06 1.46 3.02
C ILE A 98 -8.17 1.00 4.18
N GLU A 99 -7.06 0.31 3.88
CA GLU A 99 -6.13 -0.18 4.90
C GLU A 99 -5.51 0.98 5.72
N HIS A 100 -5.30 2.13 5.07
CA HIS A 100 -4.78 3.33 5.71
C HIS A 100 -5.86 4.31 6.19
N GLU A 101 -7.14 3.92 6.19
CA GLU A 101 -8.30 4.73 6.59
C GLU A 101 -8.29 6.14 5.95
N SER A 102 -7.82 6.22 4.71
CA SER A 102 -7.57 7.48 4.01
C SER A 102 -8.61 7.73 2.92
N LEU A 103 -9.07 8.97 2.81
CA LEU A 103 -10.05 9.37 1.80
C LEU A 103 -9.40 10.15 0.65
N LEU A 104 -10.00 10.01 -0.54
CA LEU A 104 -9.59 10.67 -1.77
C LEU A 104 -10.63 11.70 -2.19
N ALA A 105 -10.20 12.92 -2.50
CA ALA A 105 -11.05 13.97 -3.07
C ALA A 105 -10.53 14.45 -4.42
N ALA A 106 -11.44 14.64 -5.38
CA ALA A 106 -11.10 15.27 -6.65
C ALA A 106 -11.26 16.78 -6.58
N SER A 107 -10.50 17.50 -7.40
CA SER A 107 -10.42 18.95 -7.34
C SER A 107 -11.45 19.72 -8.18
N ASP A 108 -12.02 19.05 -9.17
CA ASP A 108 -12.99 19.62 -10.09
C ASP A 108 -13.82 18.51 -10.76
N PRO A 109 -14.98 18.83 -11.35
CA PRO A 109 -15.84 17.83 -11.99
C PRO A 109 -15.18 17.03 -13.11
N LYS A 110 -14.20 17.59 -13.82
CA LYS A 110 -13.51 16.86 -14.89
C LYS A 110 -12.59 15.79 -14.29
N THR A 111 -11.78 16.17 -13.30
CA THR A 111 -10.94 15.22 -12.55
C THR A 111 -11.79 14.18 -11.84
N GLY A 112 -12.89 14.62 -11.22
CA GLY A 112 -13.85 13.77 -10.52
C GLY A 112 -14.48 12.73 -11.43
N ALA A 113 -14.89 13.12 -12.64
CA ALA A 113 -15.43 12.19 -13.63
C ALA A 113 -14.42 11.10 -14.05
N LEU A 114 -13.15 11.48 -14.28
CA LEU A 114 -12.10 10.53 -14.64
C LEU A 114 -11.83 9.50 -13.52
N LEU A 115 -11.80 9.95 -12.28
CA LEU A 115 -11.63 9.05 -11.12
C LEU A 115 -12.89 8.23 -10.85
N ALA A 116 -14.07 8.83 -11.01
CA ALA A 116 -15.35 8.16 -10.86
C ALA A 116 -15.50 7.00 -11.86
N GLU A 117 -15.11 7.20 -13.12
CA GLU A 117 -15.11 6.14 -14.13
C GLU A 117 -14.29 4.93 -13.66
N GLU A 118 -13.04 5.16 -13.24
CA GLU A 118 -12.15 4.09 -12.76
C GLU A 118 -12.66 3.41 -11.48
N PHE A 119 -13.17 4.18 -10.51
CA PHE A 119 -13.69 3.63 -9.26
C PHE A 119 -15.06 2.95 -9.42
N SER A 120 -15.88 3.35 -10.40
CA SER A 120 -17.22 2.78 -10.64
C SER A 120 -17.19 1.30 -10.99
N HIS A 121 -16.08 0.84 -11.59
CA HIS A 121 -15.84 -0.57 -11.89
C HIS A 121 -15.46 -1.39 -10.67
N THR A 122 -15.29 -0.77 -9.50
CA THR A 122 -14.80 -1.41 -8.28
C THR A 122 -15.82 -1.27 -7.15
N ARG A 123 -16.11 -2.35 -6.43
CA ARG A 123 -16.98 -2.27 -5.25
C ARG A 123 -16.36 -1.45 -4.10
N ARG A 124 -15.03 -1.39 -4.05
CA ARG A 124 -14.26 -0.66 -3.01
C ARG A 124 -14.25 0.85 -3.20
N GLY A 125 -14.52 1.35 -4.41
CA GLY A 125 -14.42 2.78 -4.74
C GLY A 125 -15.30 3.67 -3.83
N SER A 126 -16.53 3.22 -3.54
CA SER A 126 -17.47 3.95 -2.67
C SER A 126 -17.02 4.13 -1.21
N SER A 127 -16.06 3.33 -0.75
CA SER A 127 -15.52 3.46 0.61
C SER A 127 -14.44 4.53 0.72
N VAL A 128 -13.81 4.92 -0.39
CA VAL A 128 -12.63 5.81 -0.39
C VAL A 128 -12.87 7.11 -1.17
N PHE A 129 -13.87 7.12 -2.04
CA PHE A 129 -14.20 8.24 -2.93
C PHE A 129 -15.69 8.54 -2.85
N ASP A 130 -16.03 9.81 -2.66
CA ASP A 130 -17.41 10.26 -2.41
C ASP A 130 -18.22 10.52 -3.69
N PHE A 131 -17.65 10.27 -4.87
CA PHE A 131 -18.29 10.50 -6.19
C PHE A 131 -18.91 11.89 -6.36
N GLY A 132 -18.36 12.87 -5.64
CA GLY A 132 -18.77 14.27 -5.71
C GLY A 132 -19.90 14.66 -4.75
N ASP A 133 -20.42 13.77 -3.91
CA ASP A 133 -21.51 14.08 -2.97
C ASP A 133 -21.16 15.26 -2.04
N SER A 134 -19.90 15.32 -1.58
CA SER A 134 -19.41 16.34 -0.66
C SER A 134 -18.11 17.04 -1.12
N SER A 135 -17.60 16.69 -2.30
CA SER A 135 -16.32 17.18 -2.82
C SER A 135 -16.49 18.09 -4.04
N TYR A 136 -16.26 17.58 -5.25
CA TYR A 136 -16.14 18.38 -6.47
C TYR A 136 -17.48 18.78 -7.12
N ASN A 137 -18.61 18.17 -6.74
CA ASN A 137 -19.92 18.63 -7.19
C ASN A 137 -20.58 19.61 -6.20
N ASP A 138 -20.05 19.78 -4.98
CA ASP A 138 -20.53 20.80 -4.05
C ASP A 138 -20.05 22.20 -4.50
N ALA A 139 -21.00 23.07 -4.82
CA ALA A 139 -20.75 24.45 -5.24
C ALA A 139 -19.93 25.26 -4.21
N ARG A 140 -20.11 25.00 -2.91
CA ARG A 140 -19.40 25.71 -1.83
C ARG A 140 -17.94 25.28 -1.77
N VAL A 141 -17.67 23.99 -1.87
CA VAL A 141 -16.31 23.42 -1.89
C VAL A 141 -15.58 23.91 -3.14
N MET A 142 -16.24 23.85 -4.30
CA MET A 142 -15.69 24.34 -5.56
C MET A 142 -15.37 25.84 -5.56
N ALA A 143 -16.22 26.66 -4.92
CA ALA A 143 -15.94 28.09 -4.76
C ALA A 143 -14.68 28.34 -3.93
N LYS A 144 -14.50 27.61 -2.82
CA LYS A 144 -13.29 27.69 -1.99
C LYS A 144 -12.05 27.24 -2.72
N ILE A 145 -12.12 26.12 -3.46
CA ILE A 145 -11.00 25.63 -4.28
C ILE A 145 -10.60 26.68 -5.32
N LYS A 146 -11.57 27.26 -6.03
CA LYS A 146 -11.31 28.32 -7.02
C LYS A 146 -10.70 29.57 -6.38
N GLN A 147 -11.15 29.95 -5.19
CA GLN A 147 -10.60 31.10 -4.47
C GLN A 147 -9.14 30.86 -4.03
N GLU A 148 -8.84 29.67 -3.51
CA GLU A 148 -7.47 29.29 -3.12
C GLU A 148 -6.53 29.24 -4.34
N VAL A 149 -7.01 28.67 -5.45
CA VAL A 149 -6.26 28.66 -6.72
C VAL A 149 -6.05 30.08 -7.22
N ALA A 150 -7.08 30.92 -7.26
CA ALA A 150 -6.94 32.31 -7.70
C ALA A 150 -5.96 33.09 -6.83
N LYS A 151 -6.00 32.91 -5.51
CA LYS A 151 -5.11 33.59 -4.55
C LYS A 151 -3.65 33.20 -4.74
N LYS A 152 -3.38 31.91 -4.91
CA LYS A 152 -2.01 31.39 -5.04
C LYS A 152 -1.46 31.44 -6.47
N CYS A 153 -2.35 31.53 -7.47
CA CYS A 153 -1.97 31.56 -8.90
C CYS A 153 -2.15 32.94 -9.57
N ALA A 154 -2.45 34.00 -8.80
CA ALA A 154 -2.70 35.35 -9.32
C ALA A 154 -1.53 35.97 -10.13
N GLY A 155 -0.31 35.43 -10.03
CA GLY A 155 0.91 35.96 -10.65
C GLY A 155 1.34 35.32 -11.98
N GLY A 156 0.47 34.55 -12.65
CA GLY A 156 0.84 33.85 -13.90
C GLY A 156 1.38 32.43 -13.64
N ALA A 157 0.65 31.64 -12.86
CA ALA A 157 1.07 30.30 -12.48
C ALA A 157 1.19 29.33 -13.67
N ASN A 158 2.30 28.58 -13.70
CA ASN A 158 2.48 27.45 -14.60
C ASN A 158 1.39 26.39 -14.38
N ALA A 159 1.01 25.64 -15.41
CA ALA A 159 -0.02 24.61 -15.30
C ALA A 159 0.27 23.55 -14.23
N ALA A 160 1.54 23.22 -14.01
CA ALA A 160 2.01 22.38 -12.92
C ALA A 160 1.71 22.97 -11.53
N GLN A 161 1.91 24.27 -11.36
CA GLN A 161 1.58 24.98 -10.12
C GLN A 161 0.07 25.03 -9.91
N ALA A 162 -0.70 25.27 -10.96
CA ALA A 162 -2.16 25.22 -10.90
C ALA A 162 -2.66 23.83 -10.48
N ALA A 163 -2.10 22.75 -11.04
CA ALA A 163 -2.42 21.38 -10.61
C ALA A 163 -2.06 21.17 -9.14
N ALA A 164 -0.87 21.58 -8.72
CA ALA A 164 -0.43 21.36 -7.34
C ALA A 164 -1.32 22.07 -6.30
N VAL A 165 -1.59 23.35 -6.54
CA VAL A 165 -2.45 24.17 -5.67
C VAL A 165 -3.88 23.60 -5.65
N ARG A 166 -4.38 23.13 -6.79
CA ARG A 166 -5.73 22.60 -6.86
C ARG A 166 -5.87 21.27 -6.12
N ALA A 167 -4.87 20.39 -6.22
CA ALA A 167 -4.81 19.15 -5.44
C ALA A 167 -4.77 19.44 -3.93
N GLU A 168 -3.94 20.39 -3.50
CA GLU A 168 -3.87 20.83 -2.09
C GLU A 168 -5.22 21.38 -1.61
N ALA A 169 -5.85 22.25 -2.41
CA ALA A 169 -7.13 22.84 -2.08
C ALA A 169 -8.25 21.78 -2.02
N ALA A 170 -8.24 20.78 -2.89
CA ALA A 170 -9.22 19.69 -2.90
C ALA A 170 -9.20 18.90 -1.59
N ALA A 171 -8.00 18.50 -1.14
CA ALA A 171 -7.82 17.79 0.13
C ALA A 171 -8.31 18.63 1.32
N LYS A 172 -7.88 19.90 1.39
CA LYS A 172 -8.21 20.79 2.50
C LYS A 172 -9.68 21.17 2.56
N CYS A 173 -10.30 21.47 1.41
CA CYS A 173 -11.69 21.92 1.36
C CYS A 173 -12.67 20.77 1.59
N SER A 174 -12.33 19.57 1.13
CA SER A 174 -13.17 18.37 1.25
C SER A 174 -12.85 17.53 2.50
N ARG A 175 -11.86 17.96 3.32
CA ARG A 175 -11.37 17.23 4.50
C ARG A 175 -10.92 15.80 4.19
N ALA A 176 -10.33 15.59 3.02
CA ALA A 176 -9.77 14.32 2.60
C ALA A 176 -8.25 14.29 2.84
N ASP A 177 -7.69 13.11 3.08
CA ASP A 177 -6.25 12.91 3.27
C ASP A 177 -5.46 13.11 1.97
N VAL A 178 -6.09 12.77 0.85
CA VAL A 178 -5.51 12.83 -0.48
C VAL A 178 -6.37 13.71 -1.38
N GLY A 179 -5.73 14.65 -2.07
CA GLY A 179 -6.38 15.49 -3.08
C GLY A 179 -5.80 15.21 -4.46
N VAL A 180 -6.65 15.01 -5.46
CA VAL A 180 -6.22 14.75 -6.85
C VAL A 180 -6.76 15.83 -7.78
N SER A 181 -5.92 16.26 -8.71
CA SER A 181 -6.27 17.22 -9.77
C SER A 181 -5.70 16.78 -11.11
N ALA A 182 -6.43 17.05 -12.19
CA ALA A 182 -5.97 16.93 -13.56
C ALA A 182 -6.22 18.26 -14.30
N VAL A 183 -5.14 18.91 -14.73
CA VAL A 183 -5.18 20.17 -15.48
C VAL A 183 -4.79 19.89 -16.93
N PRO A 184 -5.74 19.82 -17.86
CA PRO A 184 -5.44 19.67 -19.27
C PRO A 184 -4.85 20.97 -19.84
N THR A 185 -3.80 20.83 -20.64
CA THR A 185 -3.12 21.89 -21.38
C THR A 185 -2.85 21.45 -22.82
N GLU A 186 -2.37 22.36 -23.66
CA GLU A 186 -1.97 22.02 -25.05
C GLU A 186 -0.78 21.06 -25.09
N GLN A 187 0.08 21.10 -24.05
CA GLN A 187 1.27 20.25 -23.92
C GLN A 187 0.99 18.91 -23.22
N GLY A 188 -0.28 18.61 -22.89
CA GLY A 188 -0.67 17.37 -22.23
C GLY A 188 -1.56 17.57 -21.01
N VAL A 189 -1.48 16.66 -20.04
CA VAL A 189 -2.26 16.74 -18.80
C VAL A 189 -1.33 16.76 -17.61
N PHE A 190 -1.43 17.80 -16.78
CA PHE A 190 -0.72 17.88 -15.51
C PHE A 190 -1.57 17.26 -14.40
N VAL A 191 -1.08 16.17 -13.83
CA VAL A 191 -1.70 15.48 -12.69
C VAL A 191 -1.03 15.96 -11.41
N GLY A 192 -1.82 16.43 -10.46
CA GLY A 192 -1.34 16.80 -9.12
C GLY A 192 -1.99 15.91 -8.05
N VAL A 193 -1.19 15.33 -7.16
CA VAL A 193 -1.65 14.54 -6.01
C VAL A 193 -1.08 15.13 -4.73
N TYR A 194 -1.95 15.56 -3.82
CA TYR A 194 -1.56 16.05 -2.49
C TYR A 194 -1.64 14.92 -1.46
N TYR A 195 -0.62 14.82 -0.60
CA TYR A 195 -0.65 13.96 0.59
C TYR A 195 0.26 14.51 1.69
N LYS A 196 -0.26 14.60 2.93
CA LYS A 196 0.48 14.97 4.15
C LYS A 196 1.44 16.16 3.96
N GLY A 197 0.96 17.25 3.35
CA GLY A 197 1.74 18.48 3.18
C GLY A 197 2.71 18.50 1.99
N TYR A 198 2.73 17.46 1.17
CA TYR A 198 3.48 17.40 -0.08
C TYR A 198 2.54 17.27 -1.27
N VAL A 199 2.99 17.76 -2.42
CA VAL A 199 2.29 17.62 -3.69
C VAL A 199 3.19 16.96 -4.71
N TYR A 200 2.66 15.96 -5.39
CA TYR A 200 3.33 15.19 -6.42
C TYR A 200 2.71 15.57 -7.76
N VAL A 201 3.50 16.17 -8.64
CA VAL A 201 3.03 16.63 -9.95
C VAL A 201 3.70 15.84 -11.05
N ARG A 202 2.89 15.31 -11.97
CA ARG A 202 3.33 14.56 -13.13
C ARG A 202 2.76 15.18 -14.40
N GLN A 203 3.59 15.35 -15.42
CA GLN A 203 3.14 15.75 -16.76
C GLN A 203 2.94 14.49 -17.60
N MET A 204 1.76 14.37 -18.22
CA MET A 204 1.41 13.31 -19.16
C MET A 204 1.36 13.88 -20.57
N GLU A 205 1.93 13.16 -21.54
CA GLU A 205 1.86 13.55 -22.95
C GLU A 205 0.42 13.61 -23.47
N PRO A 206 0.11 14.52 -24.41
CA PRO A 206 -1.22 14.61 -25.01
C PRO A 206 -1.56 13.35 -25.82
N GLY A 207 -2.84 12.98 -25.87
CA GLY A 207 -3.30 11.82 -26.63
C GLY A 207 -4.78 11.50 -26.36
N LYS A 208 -5.37 10.62 -27.19
CA LYS A 208 -6.79 10.25 -27.10
C LYS A 208 -7.18 9.74 -25.71
N ASP A 209 -6.29 8.97 -25.08
CA ASP A 209 -6.50 8.40 -23.75
C ASP A 209 -5.77 9.18 -22.63
N ALA A 210 -5.45 10.46 -22.86
CA ALA A 210 -4.72 11.26 -21.87
C ALA A 210 -5.49 11.41 -20.54
N GLY A 211 -6.82 11.52 -20.58
CA GLY A 211 -7.65 11.57 -19.38
C GLY A 211 -7.57 10.30 -18.54
N LYS A 212 -7.76 9.14 -19.16
CA LYS A 212 -7.65 7.83 -18.50
C LYS A 212 -6.24 7.59 -17.95
N ARG A 213 -5.20 7.85 -18.75
CA ARG A 213 -3.80 7.78 -18.30
C ARG A 213 -3.53 8.69 -17.11
N ALA A 214 -4.10 9.90 -17.10
CA ALA A 214 -3.96 10.83 -15.99
C ALA A 214 -4.62 10.31 -14.71
N ALA A 215 -5.81 9.70 -14.80
CA ALA A 215 -6.47 9.08 -13.65
C ALA A 215 -5.68 7.89 -13.11
N LEU A 216 -5.25 6.98 -13.98
CA LEU A 216 -4.43 5.83 -13.58
C LEU A 216 -3.09 6.28 -12.98
N ALA A 217 -2.45 7.30 -13.56
CA ALA A 217 -1.21 7.85 -13.00
C ALA A 217 -1.43 8.44 -11.61
N ALA A 218 -2.54 9.14 -11.39
CA ALA A 218 -2.89 9.63 -10.06
C ALA A 218 -3.07 8.47 -9.07
N LEU A 219 -3.81 7.43 -9.45
CA LEU A 219 -4.07 6.26 -8.60
C LEU A 219 -2.80 5.48 -8.27
N ASP A 220 -1.86 5.34 -9.22
CA ASP A 220 -0.56 4.72 -8.94
C ASP A 220 0.26 5.56 -7.97
N ILE A 221 0.31 6.88 -8.14
CA ILE A 221 0.95 7.79 -7.18
C ILE A 221 0.34 7.59 -5.79
N VAL A 222 -0.99 7.62 -5.67
CA VAL A 222 -1.69 7.45 -4.39
C VAL A 222 -1.35 6.12 -3.73
N ARG A 223 -1.44 5.02 -4.49
CA ARG A 223 -1.07 3.67 -4.02
C ARG A 223 0.37 3.62 -3.52
N ARG A 224 1.32 4.20 -4.26
CA ARG A 224 2.74 4.29 -3.85
C ARG A 224 2.90 5.09 -2.57
N LEU A 225 2.17 6.20 -2.42
CA LEU A 225 2.23 7.05 -1.23
C LEU A 225 1.70 6.34 0.02
N MET A 226 0.62 5.57 -0.10
CA MET A 226 0.08 4.77 1.01
C MET A 226 1.11 3.74 1.49
N ARG A 227 1.74 3.03 0.54
CA ARG A 227 2.79 2.04 0.81
C ARG A 227 4.17 2.63 1.15
N ARG A 228 4.31 3.97 1.21
CA ARG A 228 5.58 4.69 1.41
C ARG A 228 6.68 4.31 0.41
N MET A 229 6.28 3.95 -0.81
CA MET A 229 7.19 3.63 -1.91
C MET A 229 7.63 4.90 -2.64
N PRO A 230 8.82 4.90 -3.28
CA PRO A 230 9.25 6.01 -4.09
C PRO A 230 8.31 6.22 -5.29
N VAL A 231 8.00 7.48 -5.56
CA VAL A 231 7.23 7.91 -6.72
C VAL A 231 8.22 8.37 -7.79
N THR A 232 8.51 7.50 -8.75
CA THR A 232 9.57 7.73 -9.76
C THR A 232 9.15 8.70 -10.86
N ASN A 233 7.87 8.71 -11.24
CA ASN A 233 7.37 9.46 -12.40
C ASN A 233 6.71 10.79 -12.03
N ALA A 234 6.90 11.29 -10.81
CA ALA A 234 6.33 12.56 -10.37
C ALA A 234 7.36 13.43 -9.65
N ARG A 235 7.30 14.74 -9.89
CA ARG A 235 8.09 15.74 -9.18
C ARG A 235 7.41 16.07 -7.86
N THR A 236 8.18 16.11 -6.77
CA THR A 236 7.66 16.39 -5.43
C THR A 236 7.87 17.86 -5.06
N PHE A 237 6.86 18.46 -4.46
CA PHE A 237 6.88 19.85 -4.00
C PHE A 237 6.29 19.94 -2.59
N LYS A 238 6.70 20.95 -1.83
CA LYS A 238 6.08 21.23 -0.53
C LYS A 238 4.78 22.00 -0.77
N ALA A 239 3.71 21.62 -0.08
CA ALA A 239 2.43 22.32 -0.22
C ALA A 239 2.55 23.76 0.31
N GLY A 240 2.05 24.72 -0.48
CA GLY A 240 2.06 26.14 -0.12
C GLY A 240 3.39 26.88 -0.31
N SER A 241 4.43 26.26 -0.89
CA SER A 241 5.61 26.98 -1.37
C SER A 241 5.46 27.39 -2.84
N ASP A 242 6.29 28.33 -3.29
CA ASP A 242 6.42 28.62 -4.72
C ASP A 242 6.92 27.37 -5.44
N LEU A 243 6.13 26.90 -6.40
CA LEU A 243 6.43 25.67 -7.14
C LEU A 243 7.38 26.03 -8.27
N ASP A 244 8.67 25.79 -8.04
CA ASP A 244 9.68 25.85 -9.09
C ASP A 244 9.76 24.50 -9.78
N TRP A 245 9.25 24.42 -11.02
CA TRP A 245 9.25 23.19 -11.79
C TRP A 245 10.67 22.65 -12.03
N GLU A 246 11.67 23.52 -12.13
CA GLU A 246 13.06 23.15 -12.43
C GLU A 246 13.79 22.61 -11.20
N HIS A 247 13.37 22.99 -10.00
CA HIS A 247 13.98 22.58 -8.72
C HIS A 247 12.97 21.83 -7.84
N PRO A 248 12.63 20.57 -8.15
CA PRO A 248 11.77 19.77 -7.29
C PRO A 248 12.42 19.51 -5.94
N VAL A 249 11.59 19.36 -4.90
CA VAL A 249 12.06 19.00 -3.57
C VAL A 249 12.54 17.55 -3.60
N GLU A 250 13.85 17.34 -3.42
CA GLU A 250 14.39 16.02 -3.16
C GLU A 250 13.94 15.56 -1.76
N LYS A 251 12.98 14.64 -1.70
CA LYS A 251 12.75 13.88 -0.47
C LYS A 251 13.96 12.99 -0.25
N LYS A 252 14.87 13.41 0.64
CA LYS A 252 15.91 12.52 1.16
C LYS A 252 15.19 11.29 1.75
N PRO A 253 15.60 10.06 1.39
CA PRO A 253 14.97 8.88 1.97
C PRO A 253 15.09 8.96 3.49
N GLU A 254 13.96 9.08 4.17
CA GLU A 254 13.91 8.97 5.62
C GLU A 254 14.23 7.51 5.95
N ASN A 255 15.47 7.24 6.34
CA ASN A 255 15.85 5.91 6.80
C ASN A 255 15.04 5.61 8.07
N PRO A 256 14.12 4.63 8.06
CA PRO A 256 13.32 4.29 9.24
C PRO A 256 14.19 3.81 10.40
N TYR A 257 15.43 3.43 10.12
CA TYR A 257 16.44 3.02 11.08
C TYR A 257 17.22 4.19 11.72
N LEU A 258 17.10 5.42 11.22
CA LEU A 258 17.86 6.56 11.76
C LEU A 258 17.49 6.84 13.22
N VAL A 259 16.19 6.85 13.54
CA VAL A 259 15.67 7.09 14.89
C VAL A 259 16.10 5.99 15.88
N PRO A 260 15.92 4.68 15.59
CA PRO A 260 16.39 3.64 16.51
C PRO A 260 17.92 3.60 16.63
N VAL A 261 18.68 3.94 15.57
CA VAL A 261 20.15 4.07 15.66
C VAL A 261 20.55 5.22 16.57
N ILE A 262 19.87 6.38 16.49
CA ILE A 262 20.11 7.50 17.40
C ILE A 262 19.77 7.11 18.85
N ILE A 263 18.64 6.43 19.08
CA ILE A 263 18.27 5.94 20.41
C ILE A 263 19.33 4.97 20.96
N LEU A 264 19.78 4.01 20.15
CA LEU A 264 20.83 3.06 20.52
C LEU A 264 22.15 3.76 20.85
N ALA A 265 22.54 4.76 20.05
CA ALA A 265 23.75 5.55 20.29
C ALA A 265 23.67 6.32 21.62
N VAL A 266 22.53 6.95 21.92
CA VAL A 266 22.31 7.64 23.20
C VAL A 266 22.38 6.66 24.38
N LEU A 267 21.80 5.47 24.23
CA LEU A 267 21.83 4.41 25.25
C LEU A 267 23.26 3.91 25.53
N LEU A 268 24.07 3.74 24.47
CA LEU A 268 25.47 3.36 24.59
C LEU A 268 26.32 4.44 25.27
N ILE A 269 26.07 5.71 24.97
CA ILE A 269 26.74 6.84 25.63
C ILE A 269 26.37 6.89 27.12
N ALA A 270 25.10 6.71 27.46
CA ALA A 270 24.65 6.66 28.85
C ALA A 270 25.28 5.48 29.62
N LEU A 271 25.38 4.31 28.99
CA LEU A 271 26.05 3.15 29.57
C LEU A 271 27.55 3.41 29.78
N GLY A 272 28.21 4.03 28.79
CA GLY A 272 29.61 4.44 28.92
C GLY A 272 29.85 5.42 30.07
N ALA A 273 28.96 6.40 30.25
CA ALA A 273 29.01 7.34 31.37
C ALA A 273 28.77 6.66 32.72
N ALA A 274 27.83 5.71 32.80
CA ALA A 274 27.58 4.92 33.99
C ALA A 274 28.78 4.02 34.35
N CYS A 275 29.38 3.36 33.36
CA CYS A 275 30.60 2.56 33.52
C CYS A 275 31.78 3.43 33.97
N TRP A 276 31.96 4.63 33.39
CA TRP A 276 32.98 5.59 33.83
C TRP A 276 32.75 6.02 35.29
N TYR A 277 31.52 6.36 35.64
CA TYR A 277 31.17 6.76 37.01
C TYR A 277 31.42 5.63 37.99
N PHE A 278 31.01 4.40 37.66
CA PHE A 278 31.25 3.21 38.47
C PHE A 278 32.76 2.93 38.64
N PHE A 279 33.53 3.01 37.56
CA PHE A 279 34.97 2.73 37.59
C PHE A 279 35.76 3.80 38.37
N THR A 280 35.36 5.07 38.30
CA THR A 280 36.02 6.17 39.01
C THR A 280 35.59 6.29 40.48
N THR A 281 34.36 5.89 40.83
CA THR A 281 33.91 5.89 42.24
C THR A 281 34.37 4.68 43.03
N PHE A 282 34.60 3.53 42.39
CA PHE A 282 34.99 2.30 43.09
C PHE A 282 36.51 2.01 43.10
N SER A 283 37.33 2.68 42.28
CA SER A 283 38.78 2.42 42.24
C SER A 283 39.62 3.15 43.31
N LEU A 284 39.02 3.76 44.34
CA LEU A 284 39.76 4.45 45.41
C LEU A 284 39.28 4.11 46.83
N ALA A 285 38.80 2.89 47.06
CA ALA A 285 38.53 2.36 48.40
C ALA A 285 39.16 0.98 48.62
N GLY A 286 40.34 0.74 48.03
CA GLY A 286 41.13 -0.48 48.20
C GLY A 286 42.30 -0.29 49.14
N THR A 287 42.06 0.02 50.42
CA THR A 287 43.07 -0.14 51.48
C THR A 287 42.43 -0.29 52.86
N GLN A 288 43.10 -1.11 53.68
CA GLN A 288 42.84 -1.51 55.07
C GLN A 288 41.92 -2.72 55.24
N ASP A 289 42.49 -3.92 55.45
CA ASP A 289 43.28 -4.40 56.60
C ASP A 289 42.37 -5.03 57.67
N GLY A 290 42.63 -6.33 57.89
CA GLY A 290 42.46 -6.98 59.18
C GLY A 290 41.07 -7.49 59.52
N ILE A 291 40.93 -8.81 59.64
CA ILE A 291 40.80 -9.54 60.92
C ILE A 291 40.55 -11.04 60.61
N PRO A 292 41.04 -11.98 61.45
CA PRO A 292 41.50 -13.29 61.03
C PRO A 292 40.43 -14.40 61.07
N MET A 293 40.81 -15.53 60.49
CA MET A 293 40.12 -16.83 60.58
C MET A 293 39.80 -17.26 62.01
N SER A 294 38.61 -17.86 62.18
CA SER A 294 38.30 -19.12 62.91
C SER A 294 36.79 -19.11 63.18
N GLY A 295 35.95 -20.11 62.95
CA GLY A 295 36.08 -21.50 62.52
C GLY A 295 34.68 -22.12 62.59
N SER A 296 34.38 -23.02 61.66
CA SER A 296 33.54 -24.22 61.78
C SER A 296 32.08 -24.16 62.32
N GLN A 297 31.22 -24.69 61.43
CA GLN A 297 30.12 -25.66 61.68
C GLN A 297 28.72 -25.16 62.08
N SER A 298 27.86 -25.14 61.06
CA SER A 298 26.63 -25.93 60.88
C SER A 298 25.62 -26.15 62.02
N ILE A 299 24.33 -26.00 61.64
CA ILE A 299 23.10 -26.74 62.04
C ILE A 299 21.96 -25.85 62.59
N ALA A 300 20.88 -25.83 61.80
CA ALA A 300 19.42 -25.83 62.08
C ALA A 300 18.73 -24.85 63.06
N VAL A 301 17.68 -24.18 62.52
CA VAL A 301 16.25 -24.03 62.96
C VAL A 301 15.96 -23.62 64.42
N PRO A 302 15.11 -22.59 64.67
CA PRO A 302 13.65 -22.76 64.94
C PRO A 302 12.78 -21.69 64.23
N ALA A 303 11.58 -21.97 63.70
CA ALA A 303 10.33 -22.39 64.34
C ALA A 303 9.70 -21.36 65.30
N ALA A 304 8.71 -20.65 64.77
CA ALA A 304 7.45 -20.15 65.34
C ALA A 304 7.41 -19.48 66.73
N SER A 305 6.76 -18.32 66.78
CA SER A 305 5.82 -17.96 67.86
C SER A 305 4.71 -17.08 67.31
N ASP A 306 3.54 -17.68 67.10
CA ASP A 306 2.25 -16.99 67.01
C ASP A 306 1.81 -16.51 68.39
N THR A 307 1.06 -15.41 68.43
CA THR A 307 -0.12 -15.13 69.28
C THR A 307 -0.49 -13.65 69.08
N THR A 308 -1.75 -13.20 68.91
CA THR A 308 -3.08 -13.82 68.94
C THR A 308 -4.13 -12.77 68.56
N GLY A 309 -5.21 -13.21 67.89
CA GLY A 309 -6.63 -12.82 68.12
C GLY A 309 -7.06 -11.39 67.78
N THR A 310 -8.13 -11.14 67.00
CA THR A 310 -9.51 -11.57 67.33
C THR A 310 -10.48 -11.32 66.15
N SER A 311 -11.29 -12.34 65.81
CA SER A 311 -12.63 -12.43 65.15
C SER A 311 -13.03 -11.47 64.00
N SER A 312 -13.35 -11.96 62.79
CA SER A 312 -14.61 -12.63 62.33
C SER A 312 -15.86 -11.75 62.41
N ALA A 313 -16.90 -11.85 61.57
CA ALA A 313 -17.20 -12.43 60.25
C ALA A 313 -18.72 -12.29 60.09
N ALA A 314 -19.22 -11.95 58.89
CA ALA A 314 -20.62 -12.05 58.44
C ALA A 314 -20.62 -11.49 57.01
N GLN A 315 -21.19 -12.05 55.95
CA GLN A 315 -22.21 -13.07 55.72
C GLN A 315 -22.08 -13.48 54.23
N SER A 316 -22.32 -14.75 53.90
CA SER A 316 -22.79 -15.18 52.57
C SER A 316 -24.31 -14.92 52.48
N PRO A 317 -25.02 -14.95 51.32
CA PRO A 317 -25.21 -16.21 50.58
C PRO A 317 -25.53 -16.16 49.05
N SER A 318 -25.29 -17.32 48.42
CA SER A 318 -26.17 -18.06 47.48
C SER A 318 -26.55 -17.60 46.06
N SER A 319 -26.69 -18.65 45.24
CA SER A 319 -27.47 -18.87 43.99
C SER A 319 -26.76 -18.49 42.68
N GLY A 320 -26.73 -19.32 41.63
CA GLY A 320 -27.39 -20.60 41.35
C GLY A 320 -28.04 -20.57 39.96
N ALA A 321 -27.64 -21.50 39.09
CA ALA A 321 -28.31 -21.93 37.84
C ALA A 321 -28.40 -20.88 36.70
N ALA A 322 -28.59 -21.20 35.43
CA ALA A 322 -28.46 -22.34 34.52
C ALA A 322 -29.11 -21.84 33.20
N SER A 323 -28.75 -22.42 32.05
CA SER A 323 -29.57 -22.42 30.81
C SER A 323 -29.77 -21.05 30.11
N ASP A 324 -29.99 -20.90 28.81
CA ASP A 324 -30.15 -21.83 27.69
C ASP A 324 -29.98 -21.05 26.37
N VAL A 325 -29.77 -21.81 25.30
CA VAL A 325 -29.73 -21.49 23.87
C VAL A 325 -31.13 -21.05 23.37
N PRO A 326 -31.26 -20.24 22.29
CA PRO A 326 -31.59 -20.76 20.95
C PRO A 326 -30.75 -20.10 19.83
N ALA A 327 -30.13 -20.81 18.90
CA ALA A 327 -30.71 -21.51 17.75
C ALA A 327 -31.52 -20.61 16.80
N SER A 328 -30.91 -20.22 15.69
CA SER A 328 -31.62 -19.95 14.43
C SER A 328 -30.81 -20.48 13.26
N GLN A 329 -31.37 -21.53 12.66
CA GLN A 329 -30.96 -22.18 11.42
C GLN A 329 -31.24 -21.27 10.22
N SER A 330 -30.38 -21.33 9.20
CA SER A 330 -30.81 -21.15 7.81
C SER A 330 -29.81 -21.82 6.87
N THR A 331 -30.14 -23.06 6.51
CA THR A 331 -29.54 -23.85 5.43
C THR A 331 -30.05 -23.37 4.07
N SER A 332 -29.09 -23.12 3.16
CA SER A 332 -29.08 -23.45 1.73
C SER A 332 -30.39 -23.48 0.94
N THR A 333 -30.45 -22.64 -0.10
CA THR A 333 -30.91 -23.11 -1.42
C THR A 333 -30.09 -22.42 -2.51
N VAL A 334 -29.28 -23.23 -3.17
CA VAL A 334 -28.65 -23.00 -4.47
C VAL A 334 -29.77 -23.03 -5.51
N THR A 335 -29.77 -22.10 -6.46
CA THR A 335 -30.45 -22.29 -7.73
C THR A 335 -29.53 -21.80 -8.84
N GLU A 336 -28.93 -22.79 -9.45
CA GLU A 336 -28.21 -22.83 -10.71
C GLU A 336 -29.23 -22.79 -11.86
N SER A 337 -29.02 -21.90 -12.84
CA SER A 337 -29.56 -21.89 -14.22
C SER A 337 -29.17 -20.55 -14.86
N ALA A 338 -28.71 -20.39 -16.09
CA ALA A 338 -28.25 -21.30 -17.12
C ALA A 338 -27.51 -20.44 -18.18
N GLN A 339 -26.45 -21.02 -18.74
CA GLN A 339 -25.91 -20.89 -20.10
C GLN A 339 -26.43 -19.75 -21.00
N THR A 340 -25.47 -19.00 -21.59
CA THR A 340 -25.42 -18.86 -23.06
C THR A 340 -24.02 -18.50 -23.58
N SER A 341 -23.55 -19.36 -24.48
CA SER A 341 -22.71 -19.06 -25.65
C SER A 341 -21.23 -18.70 -25.48
N SER A 342 -20.45 -19.76 -25.36
CA SER A 342 -19.11 -19.86 -25.93
C SER A 342 -19.11 -19.58 -27.45
N GLN A 343 -18.28 -18.63 -27.89
CA GLN A 343 -17.68 -18.68 -29.22
C GLN A 343 -16.17 -18.79 -29.09
N THR A 344 -15.71 -19.92 -29.61
CA THR A 344 -14.34 -20.32 -29.82
C THR A 344 -13.63 -19.33 -30.74
N THR A 345 -12.61 -18.67 -30.23
CA THR A 345 -11.50 -18.20 -31.06
C THR A 345 -10.23 -18.50 -30.28
N GLN A 346 -9.49 -19.53 -30.68
CA GLN A 346 -8.10 -19.64 -30.24
C GLN A 346 -7.33 -18.43 -30.77
N PRO A 347 -6.53 -17.74 -29.93
CA PRO A 347 -5.36 -17.05 -30.44
C PRO A 347 -4.17 -17.99 -30.29
N GLN A 348 -3.63 -18.29 -31.47
CA GLN A 348 -2.28 -18.73 -31.75
C GLN A 348 -1.26 -17.94 -30.90
N ALA A 349 -0.11 -18.58 -30.63
CA ALA A 349 1.02 -18.06 -29.84
C ALA A 349 1.36 -16.60 -30.17
N ASP A 350 2.03 -15.87 -29.26
CA ASP A 350 3.39 -15.47 -29.61
C ASP A 350 4.35 -15.35 -28.43
N ALA A 351 5.39 -16.18 -28.47
CA ALA A 351 6.60 -16.10 -27.65
C ALA A 351 7.51 -14.89 -28.02
N ASN A 352 6.97 -13.87 -28.71
CA ASN A 352 7.71 -12.74 -29.28
C ASN A 352 7.59 -11.43 -28.48
N GLY A 353 6.86 -11.41 -27.36
CA GLY A 353 6.79 -10.23 -26.48
C GLY A 353 5.95 -9.07 -27.04
N GLU A 354 4.97 -9.39 -27.89
CA GLU A 354 3.97 -8.44 -28.39
C GLU A 354 2.89 -8.18 -27.31
N ILE A 355 2.42 -6.93 -27.19
CA ILE A 355 1.46 -6.52 -26.17
C ILE A 355 0.10 -6.33 -26.82
N HIS A 356 -0.89 -7.11 -26.40
CA HIS A 356 -2.25 -6.97 -26.89
C HIS A 356 -3.04 -5.91 -26.09
N PRO A 357 -3.99 -5.19 -26.69
CA PRO A 357 -4.90 -4.33 -25.92
C PRO A 357 -5.74 -5.18 -24.94
N PHE A 358 -6.24 -4.59 -23.84
CA PHE A 358 -7.26 -5.28 -23.03
C PHE A 358 -8.50 -5.55 -23.90
N ALA A 359 -8.98 -6.79 -23.85
CA ALA A 359 -10.17 -7.24 -24.58
C ALA A 359 -11.46 -6.82 -23.87
#